data_AF-A0A7S1H734-F1
#
_entry.id   AF-A0A7S1H734-F1
#
_cell.length_a   1.000
_cell.length_b   1.000
_cell.length_c   1.000
_cell.angle_alpha   90.00
_cell.angle_beta   90.00
_cell.angle_gamma   90.00
#
_symmetry.space_group_name_H-M   'P 1'
#
loop_
_entity.id
_entity.type
_entity.pdbx_description
1 polymer ?
#
loop_
_entity_poly.entity_id
_entity_poly.type
_entity_poly.pdbx_seq_one_letter_code
_entity_poly.pdbx_strand_id
1 'polypeptide(L)'
;GGSAGSGGADSGGASGGARFCETCQCEKPERAHHCRVCNRCVLKMDHHCPWINNCVGHYNQKYFILFIWYTVLLGLYNCATVSLWAYPMTDAQQQAIMQDWTIVFTNIIVSGIFGVFQIAFGVHHIALVRQNATTIETIGKGRLRKRQLAVFDLGVRGNIEQVFGTNASTWALPCVQGCQGDGYTWPHNSSPSVTETRP
;
A
#
# COMPACT_ATOMS: atom_id res chain seq x y z
N GLY A 1 -28.38 -25.48 14.83
CA GLY A 1 -26.94 -25.47 15.11
C GLY A 1 -26.37 -24.15 14.66
N GLY A 2 -26.04 -23.26 15.59
CA GLY A 2 -25.36 -22.00 15.30
C GLY A 2 -23.92 -22.09 15.78
N SER A 3 -22.95 -22.06 14.87
CA SER A 3 -21.54 -21.96 15.22
C SER A 3 -21.18 -20.50 15.45
N ALA A 4 -20.95 -20.15 16.71
CA ALA A 4 -20.46 -18.86 17.15
C ALA A 4 -19.11 -18.54 16.48
N GLY A 5 -19.00 -17.35 15.91
CA GLY A 5 -17.75 -16.80 15.40
C GLY A 5 -16.79 -16.49 16.55
N SER A 6 -15.71 -17.24 16.67
CA SER A 6 -14.60 -16.94 17.56
C SER A 6 -13.80 -15.77 16.97
N GLY A 7 -14.08 -14.57 17.47
CA GLY A 7 -13.20 -13.43 17.32
C GLY A 7 -11.89 -13.70 18.06
N GLY A 8 -10.90 -14.24 17.35
CA GLY A 8 -9.53 -14.35 17.86
C GLY A 8 -8.95 -12.95 18.03
N ALA A 9 -8.92 -12.48 19.28
CA ALA A 9 -8.21 -11.30 19.71
C ALA A 9 -6.70 -11.57 19.59
N ASP A 10 -6.00 -10.73 18.83
CA ASP A 10 -4.54 -10.74 18.72
C ASP A 10 -4.00 -10.29 20.10
N SER A 11 -3.53 -11.24 20.91
CA SER A 11 -2.89 -10.98 22.19
C SER A 11 -1.59 -10.21 21.94
N GLY A 12 -1.69 -8.88 22.06
CA GLY A 12 -0.58 -7.95 21.96
C GLY A 12 0.39 -8.14 23.12
N GLY A 13 1.44 -8.92 22.90
CA GLY A 13 2.65 -8.90 23.71
C GLY A 13 3.62 -7.85 23.18
N ALA A 14 3.77 -6.72 23.88
CA ALA A 14 4.81 -5.72 23.67
C ALA A 14 6.18 -6.15 24.24
N SER A 15 6.46 -7.46 24.23
CA SER A 15 7.69 -8.10 24.70
C SER A 15 8.15 -9.03 23.58
N GLY A 16 9.42 -8.94 23.18
CA GLY A 16 10.00 -9.60 21.99
C GLY A 16 10.02 -11.14 21.98
N GLY A 17 8.90 -11.79 22.28
CA GLY A 17 8.65 -13.21 22.06
C GLY A 17 7.96 -13.46 20.73
N ALA A 18 8.23 -14.62 20.13
CA ALA A 18 7.59 -15.06 18.90
C ALA A 18 6.05 -15.07 19.07
N ARG A 19 5.35 -14.37 18.18
CA ARG A 19 3.87 -14.37 18.17
C ARG A 19 3.41 -15.64 17.45
N PHE A 20 2.43 -16.37 17.96
CA PHE A 20 1.95 -17.60 17.31
C PHE A 20 0.64 -17.37 16.52
N CYS A 21 0.43 -18.12 15.44
CA CYS A 21 -0.84 -18.17 14.72
C CYS A 21 -1.54 -19.49 14.99
N GLU A 22 -2.64 -19.45 15.73
CA GLU A 22 -3.45 -20.65 16.02
C GLU A 22 -4.12 -21.22 14.76
N THR A 23 -4.53 -20.39 13.80
CA THR A 23 -5.16 -20.88 12.57
C THR A 23 -4.17 -21.60 11.65
N CYS A 24 -2.95 -21.06 11.51
CA CYS A 24 -1.92 -21.65 10.65
C CYS A 24 -0.99 -22.63 11.38
N GLN A 25 -1.09 -22.73 12.71
CA GLN A 25 -0.22 -23.55 13.56
C GLN A 25 1.28 -23.26 13.31
N CYS A 26 1.62 -21.98 13.22
CA CYS A 26 3.00 -21.56 12.98
C CYS A 26 3.36 -20.30 13.78
N GLU A 27 4.66 -20.11 14.01
CA GLU A 27 5.19 -18.84 14.51
C GLU A 27 5.02 -17.76 13.43
N LYS A 28 4.50 -16.61 13.85
CA LYS A 28 4.40 -15.39 13.05
C LYS A 28 5.72 -14.64 13.18
N PRO A 29 6.48 -14.50 12.08
CA PRO A 29 7.64 -13.61 12.06
C PRO A 29 7.26 -12.17 12.43
N GLU A 30 8.28 -11.36 12.70
CA GLU A 30 8.08 -9.95 12.96
C GLU A 30 7.34 -9.30 11.77
N ARG A 31 6.37 -8.42 12.07
CA ARG A 31 5.51 -7.75 11.07
C ARG A 31 4.57 -8.65 10.25
N ALA A 32 4.56 -9.97 10.49
CA ALA A 32 3.61 -10.87 9.85
C ALA A 32 2.24 -10.83 10.53
N HIS A 33 1.17 -10.96 9.75
CA HIS A 33 -0.21 -11.05 10.25
C HIS A 33 -1.00 -12.11 9.50
N HIS A 34 -1.98 -12.73 10.15
CA HIS A 34 -2.88 -13.70 9.52
C HIS A 34 -4.02 -12.96 8.80
N CYS A 35 -4.15 -13.16 7.49
CA CYS A 35 -5.30 -12.68 6.74
C CYS A 35 -6.38 -13.76 6.72
N ARG A 36 -7.53 -13.47 7.32
CA ARG A 36 -8.69 -14.39 7.34
C ARG A 36 -9.26 -14.63 5.94
N VAL A 37 -9.23 -13.63 5.06
CA VAL A 37 -9.76 -13.74 3.68
C VAL A 37 -8.88 -14.66 2.84
N CYS A 38 -7.55 -14.50 2.91
CA CYS A 38 -6.62 -15.38 2.21
C CYS A 38 -6.30 -16.68 2.97
N ASN A 39 -6.81 -16.84 4.20
CA ASN A 39 -6.56 -17.94 5.12
C ASN A 39 -5.07 -18.34 5.27
N ARG A 40 -4.19 -17.35 5.38
CA ARG A 40 -2.74 -17.57 5.55
C ARG A 40 -2.06 -16.41 6.27
N CYS A 41 -0.92 -16.70 6.90
CA CYS A 41 -0.01 -15.66 7.37
C CYS A 41 0.70 -14.98 6.18
N VAL A 42 0.76 -13.65 6.24
CA VAL A 42 1.39 -12.80 5.23
C VAL A 42 2.52 -12.03 5.90
N LEU A 43 3.74 -12.14 5.34
CA LEU A 43 4.93 -11.42 5.80
C LEU A 43 4.77 -9.92 5.51
N LYS A 44 5.19 -9.07 6.47
CA LYS A 44 5.02 -7.61 6.42
C LYS A 44 3.64 -7.21 5.90
N MET A 45 2.58 -7.81 6.46
CA MET A 45 1.23 -7.62 5.93
C MET A 45 0.84 -6.15 6.03
N ASP A 46 0.41 -5.58 4.92
CA ASP A 46 -0.14 -4.23 4.88
C ASP A 46 -1.67 -4.26 4.97
N HIS A 47 -2.31 -4.90 4.01
CA HIS A 47 -3.76 -5.12 4.01
C HIS A 47 -4.15 -6.24 3.04
N HIS A 48 -5.40 -6.69 3.14
CA HIS A 48 -6.04 -7.45 2.07
C HIS A 48 -6.71 -6.48 1.12
N CYS A 49 -6.36 -6.54 -0.16
CA CYS A 49 -6.89 -5.64 -1.17
C CYS A 49 -7.87 -6.41 -2.08
N PRO A 50 -9.18 -6.14 -1.99
CA PRO A 50 -10.18 -6.81 -2.83
C PRO A 50 -9.95 -6.54 -4.33
N TRP A 51 -9.42 -5.37 -4.68
CA TRP A 51 -9.21 -4.95 -6.07
C TRP A 51 -8.18 -5.80 -6.83
N ILE A 52 -7.21 -6.38 -6.13
CA ILE A 52 -6.23 -7.32 -6.71
C ILE A 52 -6.50 -8.76 -6.26
N ASN A 53 -7.61 -8.99 -5.55
CA ASN A 53 -7.98 -10.27 -4.94
C ASN A 53 -6.82 -10.96 -4.21
N ASN A 54 -6.00 -10.18 -3.50
CA ASN A 54 -4.79 -10.68 -2.84
C ASN A 54 -4.37 -9.76 -1.69
N CYS A 55 -3.56 -10.29 -0.78
CA CYS A 55 -2.89 -9.48 0.22
C CYS A 55 -1.73 -8.69 -0.37
N VAL A 56 -1.57 -7.46 0.13
CA VAL A 56 -0.36 -6.66 -0.05
C VAL A 56 0.54 -6.89 1.16
N GLY A 57 1.79 -7.27 0.92
CA GLY A 57 2.80 -7.52 1.93
C GLY A 57 4.21 -7.54 1.34
N HIS A 58 5.15 -8.21 2.01
CA HIS A 58 6.59 -8.16 1.66
C HIS A 58 6.88 -8.33 0.17
N TYR A 59 6.45 -9.45 -0.41
CA TYR A 59 6.83 -9.82 -1.79
C TYR A 59 6.11 -9.04 -2.90
N ASN A 60 5.11 -8.22 -2.58
CA ASN A 60 4.35 -7.49 -3.59
C ASN A 60 4.06 -6.02 -3.26
N GLN A 61 4.62 -5.48 -2.19
CA GLN A 61 4.46 -4.07 -1.82
C GLN A 61 4.92 -3.14 -2.95
N LYS A 62 6.07 -3.41 -3.58
CA LYS A 62 6.56 -2.65 -4.75
C LYS A 62 5.56 -2.68 -5.90
N TYR A 63 5.09 -3.87 -6.28
CA TYR A 63 4.14 -4.03 -7.39
C TYR A 63 2.84 -3.29 -7.13
N PHE A 64 2.36 -3.32 -5.89
CA PHE A 64 1.15 -2.61 -5.51
C PHE A 64 1.31 -1.08 -5.60
N ILE A 65 2.44 -0.53 -5.15
CA ILE A 65 2.70 0.91 -5.26
C ILE A 65 2.82 1.32 -6.73
N LEU A 66 3.53 0.54 -7.54
CA LEU A 66 3.63 0.78 -8.98
C LEU A 66 2.26 0.68 -9.66
N PHE A 67 1.43 -0.29 -9.29
CA PHE A 67 0.06 -0.42 -9.79
C PHE A 67 -0.77 0.84 -9.51
N ILE A 68 -0.70 1.42 -8.31
CA ILE A 68 -1.39 2.67 -7.99
C ILE A 68 -0.92 3.81 -8.90
N TRP A 69 0.38 4.02 -9.03
CA TRP A 69 0.88 5.15 -9.83
C TRP A 69 0.68 4.95 -11.34
N TYR A 70 0.82 3.72 -11.85
CA TYR A 70 0.53 3.45 -13.25
C TYR A 70 -0.96 3.56 -13.59
N THR A 71 -1.86 3.21 -12.67
CA THR A 71 -3.29 3.45 -12.87
C THR A 71 -3.65 4.94 -12.84
N VAL A 72 -2.98 5.75 -12.02
CA VAL A 72 -3.09 7.23 -12.07
C VAL A 72 -2.62 7.76 -13.43
N LEU A 73 -1.44 7.34 -13.90
CA LEU A 73 -0.90 7.78 -15.18
C LEU A 73 -1.80 7.38 -16.35
N LEU A 74 -2.35 6.15 -16.33
CA LEU A 74 -3.32 5.69 -17.31
C LEU A 74 -4.61 6.52 -17.27
N GLY A 75 -5.10 6.87 -16.09
CA GLY A 75 -6.27 7.75 -15.93
C GLY A 75 -6.03 9.14 -16.50
N LEU A 76 -4.86 9.73 -16.23
CA LEU A 76 -4.48 11.04 -16.79
C LEU A 76 -4.35 10.99 -18.32
N TYR A 77 -3.72 9.94 -18.85
CA TYR A 77 -3.62 9.70 -20.28
C TYR A 77 -5.02 9.60 -20.93
N ASN A 78 -5.90 8.79 -20.35
CA ASN A 78 -7.27 8.64 -20.81
C ASN A 78 -8.03 9.99 -20.83
N CYS A 79 -7.98 10.76 -19.74
CA CYS A 79 -8.57 12.11 -19.69
C CYS A 79 -8.02 13.03 -20.79
N ALA A 80 -6.70 13.02 -21.01
CA ALA A 80 -6.07 13.82 -22.05
C ALA A 80 -6.52 13.39 -23.46
N THR A 81 -6.53 12.09 -23.76
CA THR A 81 -6.95 11.58 -25.07
C THR A 81 -8.42 11.89 -25.38
N VAL A 82 -9.32 11.76 -24.40
CA VAL A 82 -10.74 12.12 -24.57
C VAL A 82 -10.91 13.62 -24.77
N SER A 83 -10.18 14.45 -24.01
CA SER A 83 -10.25 15.92 -24.13
C SER A 83 -9.73 16.40 -25.48
N LEU A 84 -8.64 15.81 -25.97
CA LEU A 84 -8.07 16.10 -27.29
C LEU A 84 -8.93 15.55 -28.42
N TRP A 85 -9.54 14.36 -28.25
CA TRP A 85 -10.50 13.86 -29.22
C TRP A 85 -11.71 14.78 -29.32
N ALA A 86 -12.20 15.33 -28.20
CA ALA A 86 -13.30 16.28 -28.14
C ALA A 86 -12.98 17.67 -28.72
N TYR A 87 -11.73 17.96 -29.12
CA TYR A 87 -11.29 19.27 -29.60
C TYR A 87 -10.43 19.11 -30.87
N PRO A 88 -10.87 19.44 -32.12
CA PRO A 88 -11.87 20.43 -32.54
C PRO A 88 -13.00 19.81 -33.41
N MET A 89 -14.24 19.93 -32.96
CA MET A 89 -15.40 19.48 -33.74
C MET A 89 -16.07 20.66 -34.44
N THR A 90 -16.35 20.48 -35.73
CA THR A 90 -17.27 21.37 -36.46
C THR A 90 -18.67 21.26 -35.87
N ASP A 91 -19.52 22.28 -36.04
CA ASP A 91 -20.91 22.30 -35.53
C ASP A 91 -21.71 21.03 -35.94
N ALA A 92 -21.43 20.48 -37.12
CA ALA A 92 -22.02 19.25 -37.64
C ALA A 92 -21.54 17.98 -36.90
N GLN A 93 -20.26 17.92 -36.50
CA GLN A 93 -19.72 16.83 -35.68
C GLN A 93 -20.21 16.96 -34.23
N GLN A 94 -20.38 18.17 -33.73
CA GLN A 94 -20.89 18.42 -32.38
C GLN A 94 -22.32 17.91 -32.20
N GLN A 95 -23.19 18.00 -33.22
CA GLN A 95 -24.55 17.43 -33.19
C GLN A 95 -24.56 15.89 -33.20
N ALA A 96 -23.64 15.24 -33.93
CA ALA A 96 -23.49 13.78 -33.88
C ALA A 96 -22.99 13.31 -32.51
N ILE A 97 -22.17 14.13 -31.85
CA ILE A 97 -21.56 13.85 -30.54
C ILE A 97 -22.48 14.20 -29.38
N MET A 98 -23.52 14.99 -29.62
CA MET A 98 -24.58 15.25 -28.64
C MET A 98 -25.28 13.95 -28.16
N GLN A 99 -25.20 12.85 -28.92
CA GLN A 99 -25.66 11.52 -28.49
C GLN A 99 -24.64 10.74 -27.61
N ASP A 100 -23.36 11.14 -27.59
CA ASP A 100 -22.24 10.45 -26.91
C ASP A 100 -21.67 11.21 -25.69
N TRP A 101 -22.30 12.31 -25.26
CA TRP A 101 -21.92 13.03 -24.03
C TRP A 101 -21.81 12.11 -22.81
N THR A 102 -22.60 11.03 -22.77
CA THR A 102 -22.48 10.01 -21.74
C THR A 102 -21.06 9.45 -21.64
N ILE A 103 -20.38 9.19 -22.77
CA ILE A 103 -19.02 8.66 -22.78
C ILE A 103 -18.04 9.68 -22.19
N VAL A 104 -18.10 10.94 -22.61
CA VAL A 104 -17.20 12.00 -22.13
C VAL A 104 -17.44 12.29 -20.65
N PHE A 105 -18.70 12.48 -20.23
CA PHE A 105 -19.04 12.74 -18.83
C PHE A 105 -18.73 11.54 -17.93
N THR A 106 -19.09 10.31 -18.33
CA THR A 106 -18.74 9.11 -17.56
C THR A 106 -17.23 8.94 -17.47
N ASN A 107 -16.48 9.18 -18.55
CA ASN A 107 -15.02 9.10 -18.54
C ASN A 107 -14.39 10.11 -17.58
N ILE A 108 -14.81 11.38 -17.62
CA ILE A 108 -14.30 12.43 -16.74
C ILE A 108 -14.69 12.16 -15.28
N ILE A 109 -15.93 11.75 -15.02
CA ILE A 109 -16.40 11.46 -13.66
C ILE A 109 -15.66 10.25 -13.09
N VAL A 110 -15.60 9.14 -13.83
CA VAL A 110 -14.95 7.90 -13.36
C VAL A 110 -13.45 8.12 -13.22
N SER A 111 -12.77 8.65 -14.24
CA SER A 111 -11.31 8.82 -14.21
C SER A 111 -10.88 9.96 -13.29
N GLY A 112 -11.68 11.03 -13.20
CA GLY A 112 -11.40 12.16 -12.32
C GLY A 112 -11.59 11.80 -10.85
N ILE A 113 -12.77 11.29 -10.45
CA ILE A 113 -13.05 10.95 -9.05
C ILE A 113 -12.13 9.82 -8.59
N PHE A 114 -12.04 8.73 -9.38
CA PHE A 114 -11.16 7.61 -9.05
C PHE A 114 -9.70 8.07 -9.02
N GLY A 115 -9.28 8.91 -9.98
CA GLY A 115 -7.93 9.48 -10.00
C GLY A 115 -7.57 10.24 -8.72
N VAL A 116 -8.47 11.08 -8.19
CA VAL A 116 -8.23 11.81 -6.93
C VAL A 116 -8.05 10.84 -5.75
N PHE A 117 -8.91 9.82 -5.63
CA PHE A 117 -8.79 8.82 -4.57
C PHE A 117 -7.50 8.01 -4.70
N GLN A 118 -7.13 7.59 -5.91
CA GLN A 118 -5.90 6.87 -6.18
C GLN A 118 -4.66 7.70 -5.88
N ILE A 119 -4.66 9.00 -6.19
CA ILE A 119 -3.56 9.90 -5.85
C ILE A 119 -3.42 10.02 -4.33
N ALA A 120 -4.52 10.27 -3.61
CA ALA A 120 -4.49 10.37 -2.15
C ALA A 120 -4.00 9.07 -1.49
N PHE A 121 -4.48 7.93 -1.98
CA PHE A 121 -4.07 6.61 -1.52
C PHE A 121 -2.60 6.31 -1.86
N GLY A 122 -2.14 6.69 -3.06
CA GLY A 122 -0.74 6.59 -3.47
C GLY A 122 0.17 7.43 -2.59
N VAL A 123 -0.19 8.68 -2.30
CA VAL A 123 0.56 9.56 -1.38
C VAL A 123 0.62 8.95 0.02
N HIS A 124 -0.48 8.38 0.52
CA HIS A 124 -0.50 7.69 1.80
C HIS A 124 0.49 6.51 1.82
N HIS A 125 0.49 5.66 0.80
CA HIS A 125 1.43 4.54 0.71
C HIS A 125 2.90 4.99 0.58
N ILE A 126 3.17 6.08 -0.14
CA ILE A 126 4.52 6.67 -0.16
C ILE A 126 4.92 7.15 1.23
N ALA A 127 4.02 7.77 1.99
CA ALA A 127 4.30 8.19 3.37
C ALA A 127 4.59 6.99 4.29
N LEU A 128 3.88 5.87 4.12
CA LEU A 128 4.14 4.63 4.84
C LEU A 128 5.52 4.05 4.50
N VAL A 129 5.87 3.99 3.21
CA VAL A 129 7.21 3.54 2.78
C VAL A 129 8.30 4.43 3.36
N ARG A 130 8.12 5.76 3.35
CA ARG A 130 9.10 6.69 3.93
C ARG A 130 9.34 6.48 5.43
N GLN A 131 8.36 5.94 6.15
CA GLN A 131 8.44 5.64 7.58
C GLN A 131 8.74 4.16 7.88
N ASN A 132 8.96 3.35 6.84
CA ASN A 132 9.04 1.88 6.93
C ASN A 132 7.92 1.25 7.78
N ALA A 133 6.71 1.75 7.64
CA ALA A 133 5.53 1.25 8.36
C ALA A 133 4.56 0.58 7.39
N THR A 134 3.74 -0.34 7.90
CA THR A 134 2.55 -0.84 7.19
C THR A 134 1.29 -0.17 7.72
N THR A 135 0.21 -0.24 6.94
CA THR A 135 -1.11 0.26 7.35
C THR A 135 -1.51 -0.33 8.71
N ILE A 136 -1.40 -1.66 8.89
CA ILE A 136 -1.69 -2.35 10.16
C ILE A 136 -0.86 -1.82 11.32
N GLU A 137 0.42 -1.53 11.08
CA GLU A 137 1.30 -1.04 12.14
C GLU A 137 0.92 0.37 12.61
N THR A 138 0.31 1.18 11.73
CA THR A 138 -0.20 2.52 12.06
C THR A 138 -1.57 2.51 12.74
N ILE A 139 -2.29 1.39 12.75
CA ILE A 139 -3.57 1.26 13.46
C ILE A 139 -3.28 1.22 14.97
N GLY A 140 -3.51 2.36 15.64
CA GLY A 140 -3.35 2.55 17.08
C GLY A 140 -2.72 3.89 17.43
N LYS A 141 -3.18 4.53 18.51
CA LYS A 141 -2.66 5.84 18.96
C LYS A 141 -1.79 5.67 20.21
N GLY A 142 -0.60 6.28 20.23
CA GLY A 142 0.22 6.35 21.44
C GLY A 142 1.73 6.51 21.18
N ARG A 143 2.45 7.07 22.16
CA ARG A 143 3.91 7.26 22.10
C ARG A 143 4.69 5.94 22.05
N LEU A 144 4.19 4.89 22.72
CA LEU A 144 4.81 3.56 22.72
C LEU A 144 4.81 2.93 21.32
N ARG A 145 3.71 3.03 20.58
CA ARG A 145 3.59 2.51 19.21
C ARG A 145 4.52 3.24 18.25
N LYS A 146 4.63 4.57 18.37
CA LYS A 146 5.60 5.35 17.60
C LYS A 146 7.03 4.90 17.87
N ARG A 147 7.37 4.61 19.12
CA ARG A 147 8.70 4.09 19.50
C ARG A 147 8.97 2.70 18.91
N GLN A 148 7.97 1.82 18.89
CA GLN A 148 8.08 0.50 18.25
C GLN A 148 8.30 0.61 16.74
N LEU A 149 7.58 1.53 16.07
CA LEU A 149 7.75 1.80 14.65
C LEU A 149 9.13 2.39 14.31
N ALA A 150 9.65 3.27 15.16
CA ALA A 150 10.96 3.90 14.97
C ALA A 150 12.13 2.90 14.93
N VAL A 151 11.95 1.69 15.45
CA VAL A 151 12.96 0.61 15.36
C VAL A 151 13.18 0.18 13.91
N PHE A 152 12.16 0.25 13.05
CA PHE A 152 12.28 -0.12 11.63
C PHE A 152 12.66 1.06 10.73
N ASP A 153 12.70 2.28 11.25
CA ASP A 153 13.04 3.47 10.47
C ASP A 153 14.56 3.58 10.30
N LEU A 154 15.03 3.30 9.09
CA LEU A 154 16.44 3.35 8.66
C LEU A 154 16.77 4.69 7.97
N GLY A 155 15.89 5.68 8.07
CA GLY A 155 15.94 6.91 7.29
C GLY A 155 15.32 6.74 5.89
N VAL A 156 14.89 7.86 5.30
CA VAL A 156 14.05 7.89 4.07
C VAL A 156 14.61 7.02 2.95
N ARG A 157 15.92 7.12 2.67
CA ARG A 157 16.56 6.35 1.60
C ARG A 157 16.58 4.85 1.91
N GLY A 158 17.03 4.47 3.11
CA GLY A 158 17.05 3.07 3.54
C GLY A 158 15.66 2.45 3.50
N ASN A 159 14.65 3.19 3.94
CA ASN A 159 13.25 2.73 3.93
C ASN A 159 12.70 2.52 2.52
N ILE A 160 13.05 3.40 1.57
CA ILE A 160 12.66 3.24 0.16
C ILE A 160 13.39 2.05 -0.46
N GLU A 161 14.70 1.91 -0.21
CA GLU A 161 15.52 0.80 -0.74
C GLU A 161 15.05 -0.57 -0.22
N GLN A 162 14.46 -0.65 0.98
CA GLN A 162 13.82 -1.87 1.49
C GLN A 162 12.69 -2.39 0.57
N VAL A 163 11.98 -1.48 -0.11
CA VAL A 163 10.81 -1.82 -0.96
C VAL A 163 11.16 -1.83 -2.44
N PHE A 164 11.95 -0.86 -2.90
CA PHE A 164 12.23 -0.65 -4.32
C PHE A 164 13.58 -1.21 -4.78
N GLY A 165 14.47 -1.51 -3.84
CA GLY A 165 15.80 -2.08 -4.06
C GLY A 165 16.86 -0.97 -4.12
N THR A 166 18.12 -1.37 -4.10
CA THR A 166 19.26 -0.44 -4.11
C THR A 166 19.48 0.21 -5.48
N ASN A 167 19.04 -0.44 -6.56
CA ASN A 167 19.20 0.07 -7.92
C ASN A 167 18.02 0.96 -8.35
N ALA A 168 18.20 2.28 -8.23
CA ALA A 168 17.22 3.31 -8.59
C ALA A 168 16.71 3.22 -10.04
N SER A 169 17.53 2.75 -10.98
CA SER A 169 17.12 2.62 -12.40
C SER A 169 15.97 1.62 -12.61
N THR A 170 15.77 0.73 -11.64
CA THR A 170 14.73 -0.32 -11.68
C THR A 170 13.51 0.00 -10.81
N TRP A 171 13.46 1.18 -10.18
CA TRP A 171 12.39 1.51 -9.24
C TRP A 171 11.02 1.58 -9.91
N ALA A 172 10.95 2.15 -11.12
CA ALA A 172 9.72 2.18 -11.90
C ALA A 172 9.35 0.80 -12.47
N LEU A 173 10.31 -0.11 -12.62
CA LEU A 173 10.05 -1.39 -13.29
C LEU A 173 9.43 -2.42 -12.34
N PRO A 174 8.42 -3.18 -12.78
CA PRO A 174 7.84 -4.29 -12.02
C PRO A 174 8.74 -5.54 -12.09
N CYS A 175 10.03 -5.39 -11.78
CA CYS A 175 10.99 -6.50 -11.72
C CYS A 175 11.15 -7.04 -10.29
N VAL A 176 11.52 -8.33 -10.20
CA VAL A 176 11.59 -9.14 -8.97
C VAL A 176 12.61 -8.62 -7.95
N GLN A 177 13.58 -7.81 -8.37
CA GLN A 177 14.74 -7.42 -7.56
C GLN A 177 14.48 -6.27 -6.57
N GLY A 178 13.20 -5.91 -6.34
CA GLY A 178 12.83 -4.72 -5.57
C GLY A 178 12.85 -4.87 -4.05
N CYS A 179 12.38 -5.99 -3.51
CA CYS A 179 12.21 -6.10 -2.06
C CYS A 179 13.48 -6.67 -1.44
N GLN A 180 14.11 -5.93 -0.52
CA GLN A 180 15.31 -6.40 0.20
C GLN A 180 14.91 -7.29 1.38
N GLY A 181 15.69 -8.33 1.64
CA GLY A 181 15.48 -9.24 2.77
C GLY A 181 14.49 -10.38 2.52
N ASP A 182 14.46 -11.32 3.46
CA ASP A 182 13.67 -12.55 3.39
C ASP A 182 12.20 -12.37 3.82
N GLY A 183 11.90 -11.27 4.52
CA GLY A 183 10.58 -10.97 5.09
C GLY A 183 10.35 -11.58 6.48
N TYR A 184 11.34 -12.32 7.00
CA TYR A 184 11.34 -12.92 8.33
C TYR A 184 12.16 -12.09 9.31
N THR A 185 13.27 -11.52 8.83
CA THR A 185 14.19 -10.68 9.58
C THR A 185 14.21 -9.26 9.03
N TRP A 186 14.32 -8.28 9.93
CA TRP A 186 14.32 -6.87 9.57
C TRP A 186 15.53 -6.18 10.18
N PRO A 187 16.22 -5.31 9.43
CA PRO A 187 17.23 -4.43 10.02
C PRO A 187 16.56 -3.48 11.02
N HIS A 188 17.19 -3.32 12.18
CA HIS A 188 16.73 -2.43 13.24
C HIS A 188 17.65 -1.22 13.34
N ASN A 189 17.08 -0.06 13.62
CA ASN A 189 17.81 1.15 13.96
C ASN A 189 18.33 1.04 15.40
N SER A 190 19.66 0.94 15.54
CA SER A 190 20.37 0.80 16.82
C SER A 190 20.19 1.99 17.77
N SER A 191 19.73 3.13 17.25
CA SER A 191 19.49 4.37 17.97
C SER A 191 18.13 4.92 17.56
N PRO A 192 16.99 4.46 18.13
CA PRO A 192 15.71 5.11 17.89
C PRO A 192 15.89 6.56 18.35
N SER A 193 15.93 7.51 17.42
CA SER A 193 16.26 8.90 17.72
C SER A 193 15.26 9.43 18.75
N VAL A 194 15.68 9.44 20.01
CA VAL A 194 14.98 10.08 21.10
C VAL A 194 15.26 11.56 20.90
N THR A 195 14.42 12.25 20.12
CA THR A 195 14.31 13.69 20.29
C THR A 195 13.63 13.90 21.63
N GLU A 196 14.44 13.91 22.69
CA GLU A 196 14.06 14.23 24.05
C GLU A 196 13.72 15.72 24.10
N THR A 197 12.53 16.10 23.63
CA THR A 197 11.92 17.33 24.12
C THR A 197 11.44 17.03 25.53
N ARG A 198 12.35 17.20 26.51
CA ARG A 198 11.98 17.38 27.92
C ARG A 198 10.99 18.55 28.04
N PRO A 199 10.04 18.49 28.99
CA PRO A 199 9.05 19.54 29.21
C PRO A 199 9.68 20.88 29.58
#